data_AF-A0A8X6G1X5-F1
#
_entry.id   AF-A0A8X6G1X5-F1
#
_cell.length_a   1.000
_cell.length_b   1.000
_cell.length_c   1.000
_cell.angle_alpha   90.00
_cell.angle_beta   90.00
_cell.angle_gamma   90.00
#
_symmetry.space_group_name_H-M   'P 1'
#
loop_
_entity.id
_entity.type
_entity.pdbx_description
1 polymer ?
#
loop_
_entity_poly.entity_id
_entity_poly.type
_entity_poly.pdbx_seq_one_letter_code
_entity_poly.pdbx_strand_id
1 'polypeptide(L)'
;MMINNAAQPVQPTSGAFVLKIIFATFCMFFGFAGVFVSFWRSNNYAVGPCVILEITCVLLININSTYKRGKLFEVYSRNKLQIVFALGCIVCALAFVSFIYFLQNGIRNKQDFHVDYDGYYFAALPGGLAVINAVMLILDSRMYIGMFDQQSINRVF
;
A
#
# COMPACT_ATOMS: atom_id res chain seq x y z
N MET A 1 38.77 17.77 -13.96
CA MET A 1 37.41 17.96 -13.37
C MET A 1 36.42 17.20 -14.23
N MET A 2 36.15 15.94 -13.88
CA MET A 2 35.05 15.20 -14.49
C MET A 2 33.79 15.52 -13.72
N ILE A 3 32.83 16.13 -14.40
CA ILE A 3 31.48 16.36 -13.89
C ILE A 3 30.84 14.97 -13.81
N ASN A 4 30.88 14.36 -12.62
CA ASN A 4 30.05 13.21 -12.30
C ASN A 4 28.60 13.70 -12.33
N ASN A 5 27.96 13.62 -13.49
CA ASN A 5 26.52 13.60 -13.61
C ASN A 5 26.03 12.28 -12.99
N ALA A 6 26.08 12.22 -11.66
CA ALA A 6 25.26 11.27 -10.91
C ALA A 6 23.83 11.55 -11.38
N ALA A 7 23.28 10.63 -12.18
CA ALA A 7 21.87 10.65 -12.54
C ALA A 7 21.11 10.75 -11.22
N GLN A 8 20.64 11.96 -10.88
CA GLN A 8 19.83 12.14 -9.69
C GLN A 8 18.62 11.25 -9.92
N PRO A 9 18.31 10.34 -8.99
CA PRO A 9 17.13 9.51 -9.14
C PRO A 9 15.96 10.48 -9.30
N VAL A 10 15.24 10.34 -10.42
CA VAL A 10 14.12 11.21 -10.80
C VAL A 10 13.27 11.41 -9.56
N GLN A 11 13.36 12.59 -8.95
CA GLN A 11 12.51 12.89 -7.80
C GLN A 11 11.09 12.78 -8.32
N PRO A 12 10.25 11.89 -7.75
CA PRO A 12 8.86 11.82 -8.16
C PRO A 12 8.30 13.23 -8.04
N THR A 13 7.76 13.76 -9.13
CA THR A 13 7.25 15.13 -9.20
C THR A 13 6.37 15.36 -7.98
N SER A 14 6.64 16.44 -7.26
CA SER A 14 6.20 16.64 -5.87
C SER A 14 4.69 16.41 -5.66
N GLY A 15 3.87 16.67 -6.69
CA GLY A 15 2.43 16.47 -6.71
C GLY A 15 1.96 15.01 -6.73
N ALA A 16 2.54 14.12 -7.56
CA ALA A 16 2.09 12.73 -7.67
C ALA A 16 2.33 11.97 -6.35
N PHE A 17 3.43 12.27 -5.68
CA PHE A 17 3.76 11.70 -4.37
C PHE A 17 2.80 12.18 -3.27
N VAL A 18 2.44 13.47 -3.28
CA VAL A 18 1.51 14.04 -2.30
C VAL A 18 0.12 13.46 -2.51
N LEU A 19 -0.35 13.35 -3.76
CA LEU A 19 -1.63 12.74 -4.09
C LEU A 19 -1.72 11.30 -3.60
N LYS A 20 -0.63 10.53 -3.75
CA LYS A 20 -0.53 9.15 -3.25
C LYS A 20 -0.65 9.07 -1.73
N ILE A 21 0.04 9.94 -0.98
CA ILE A 21 -0.08 9.96 0.50
C ILE A 21 -1.50 10.35 0.91
N ILE A 22 -2.09 11.34 0.25
CA ILE A 22 -3.48 11.75 0.50
C ILE A 22 -4.43 10.58 0.24
N PHE A 23 -4.28 9.90 -0.89
CA PHE A 23 -5.06 8.70 -1.23
C PHE A 23 -4.90 7.59 -0.20
N ALA A 24 -3.67 7.27 0.21
CA ALA A 24 -3.39 6.27 1.23
C ALA A 24 -4.00 6.65 2.60
N THR A 25 -4.00 7.94 2.93
CA THR A 25 -4.62 8.47 4.16
C THR A 25 -6.14 8.32 4.12
N PHE A 26 -6.79 8.64 3.00
CA PHE A 26 -8.21 8.39 2.82
C PHE A 26 -8.56 6.90 2.89
N CYS A 27 -7.73 6.04 2.29
CA CYS A 27 -7.88 4.59 2.39
C CYS A 27 -7.74 4.09 3.83
N MET A 28 -6.85 4.68 4.62
CA MET A 28 -6.72 4.42 6.05
C MET A 28 -8.02 4.79 6.77
N PHE A 29 -8.53 6.02 6.62
CA PHE A 29 -9.81 6.39 7.23
C PHE A 29 -10.97 5.47 6.81
N PHE A 30 -10.98 5.02 5.56
CA PHE A 30 -11.95 4.06 5.06
C PHE A 30 -11.80 2.67 5.70
N GLY A 31 -10.57 2.19 5.89
CA GLY A 31 -10.29 0.94 6.62
C GLY A 31 -10.79 1.01 8.05
N PHE A 32 -10.46 2.07 8.79
CA PHE A 32 -10.87 2.27 10.17
C PHE A 32 -12.39 2.37 10.32
N ALA A 33 -13.03 3.20 9.51
CA ALA A 33 -14.49 3.31 9.47
C ALA A 33 -15.13 1.97 9.08
N GLY A 34 -14.54 1.26 8.12
CA GLY A 34 -14.98 -0.07 7.70
C GLY A 34 -14.94 -1.08 8.83
N VAL A 35 -13.87 -1.12 9.64
CA VAL A 35 -13.80 -1.98 10.83
C VAL A 35 -14.90 -1.62 11.83
N PHE A 36 -15.06 -0.33 12.15
CA PHE A 36 -16.07 0.12 13.12
C PHE A 36 -17.50 -0.25 12.68
N VAL A 37 -17.82 0.01 11.42
CA VAL A 37 -19.12 -0.35 10.84
C VAL A 37 -19.33 -1.86 10.81
N SER A 38 -18.30 -2.63 10.47
CA SER A 38 -18.35 -4.10 10.46
C SER A 38 -18.70 -4.65 11.85
N PHE A 39 -18.09 -4.10 12.91
CA PHE A 39 -18.44 -4.46 14.28
C PHE A 39 -19.85 -4.01 14.67
N TRP A 40 -20.22 -2.77 14.34
CA TRP A 40 -21.55 -2.22 14.65
C TRP A 40 -22.69 -3.04 14.03
N ARG A 41 -22.50 -3.50 12.79
CA ARG A 41 -23.47 -4.28 12.02
C ARG A 41 -23.32 -5.79 12.17
N SER A 42 -22.35 -6.27 12.97
CA SER A 42 -21.99 -7.70 13.05
C SER A 42 -21.59 -8.34 11.71
N ASN A 43 -21.18 -7.53 10.73
CA ASN A 43 -20.68 -7.96 9.44
C ASN A 43 -19.18 -8.29 9.54
N ASN A 44 -18.85 -9.38 10.23
CA ASN A 44 -17.46 -9.77 10.52
C ASN A 44 -16.62 -10.08 9.27
N TYR A 45 -17.25 -10.29 8.12
CA TYR A 45 -16.59 -10.61 6.86
C TYR A 45 -15.70 -9.47 6.33
N ALA A 46 -16.08 -8.22 6.58
CA ALA A 46 -15.35 -7.04 6.11
C ALA A 46 -14.16 -6.66 7.00
N VAL A 47 -14.09 -7.19 8.24
CA VAL A 47 -13.01 -6.86 9.20
C VAL A 47 -11.64 -7.22 8.65
N GLY A 48 -11.48 -8.44 8.11
CA GLY A 48 -10.19 -8.91 7.56
C GLY A 48 -9.66 -8.01 6.44
N PRO A 49 -10.43 -7.79 5.36
CA PRO A 49 -10.07 -6.86 4.29
C PRO A 49 -9.73 -5.44 4.77
N CYS A 50 -10.49 -4.90 5.73
CA CYS A 50 -10.22 -3.57 6.31
C CYS A 50 -8.90 -3.54 7.09
N VAL A 51 -8.59 -4.56 7.88
CA VAL A 51 -7.31 -4.66 8.60
C VAL A 51 -6.13 -4.79 7.63
N ILE A 52 -6.29 -5.56 6.55
CA ILE A 52 -5.27 -5.67 5.51
C ILE A 52 -5.03 -4.31 4.83
N LEU A 53 -6.10 -3.57 4.53
CA LEU A 53 -6.01 -2.21 3.99
C LEU A 53 -5.24 -1.28 4.92
N GLU A 54 -5.55 -1.29 6.22
CA GLU A 54 -4.88 -0.50 7.26
C GLU A 54 -3.37 -0.76 7.30
N ILE A 55 -2.98 -2.03 7.44
CA ILE A 55 -1.57 -2.42 7.49
C ILE A 55 -0.83 -1.94 6.24
N THR A 56 -1.46 -2.08 5.07
CA THR A 56 -0.88 -1.63 3.80
C THR A 56 -0.68 -0.11 3.78
N CYS A 57 -1.70 0.64 4.20
CA CYS A 57 -1.64 2.11 4.24
C CYS A 57 -0.58 2.60 5.22
N VAL A 58 -0.49 2.01 6.41
CA VAL A 58 0.53 2.36 7.41
C VAL A 58 1.94 2.14 6.87
N LEU A 59 2.21 0.97 6.26
CA LEU A 59 3.52 0.69 5.66
C LEU A 59 3.85 1.68 4.54
N LEU A 60 2.88 1.95 3.66
CA LEU A 60 3.03 2.86 2.53
C LEU A 60 3.27 4.30 2.97
N ILE A 61 2.52 4.79 3.97
CA ILE A 61 2.69 6.15 4.51
C ILE A 61 4.04 6.26 5.23
N ASN A 62 4.43 5.26 6.02
CA ASN A 62 5.67 5.30 6.78
C ASN A 62 6.91 5.36 5.88
N ILE A 63 7.00 4.47 4.89
CA ILE A 63 8.15 4.44 3.97
C ILE A 63 8.25 5.73 3.15
N ASN A 64 7.11 6.23 2.66
CA ASN A 64 7.06 7.46 1.86
C ASN A 64 7.31 8.73 2.68
N SER A 65 6.77 8.82 3.90
CA SER A 65 7.05 9.94 4.80
C SER A 65 8.54 9.99 5.16
N THR A 66 9.15 8.84 5.42
CA THR A 66 10.59 8.73 5.70
C THR A 66 11.43 9.16 4.50
N TYR A 67 11.03 8.77 3.29
CA TYR A 67 11.67 9.23 2.05
C TYR A 67 11.56 10.74 1.87
N LYS A 68 10.36 11.33 2.00
CA LYS A 68 10.20 12.78 1.83
C LYS A 68 10.90 13.63 2.88
N ARG A 69 11.13 13.08 4.08
CA ARG A 69 11.95 13.72 5.11
C ARG A 69 13.45 13.63 4.84
N GLY A 70 13.88 12.97 3.76
CA GLY A 70 15.29 12.76 3.44
C GLY A 70 15.99 11.74 4.33
N LYS A 71 15.25 11.02 5.19
CA LYS A 71 15.79 10.11 6.21
C LYS A 71 15.75 8.64 5.82
N LEU A 72 15.45 8.34 4.55
CA LEU A 72 15.31 6.96 4.08
C LEU A 72 16.57 6.13 4.36
N PHE A 73 17.74 6.67 4.04
CA PHE A 73 19.04 5.99 4.21
C PHE A 73 19.51 5.91 5.67
N GLU A 74 18.93 6.73 6.56
CA GLU A 74 19.23 6.69 8.00
C GLU A 74 18.37 5.65 8.72
N VAL A 75 17.10 5.52 8.33
CA VAL A 75 16.11 4.68 9.03
C VAL A 75 16.04 3.27 8.44
N TYR A 76 16.11 3.16 7.12
CA TYR A 76 16.00 1.89 6.40
C TYR A 76 17.37 1.39 5.95
N SER A 77 17.57 0.08 6.07
CA SER A 77 18.64 -0.62 5.37
C SER A 77 18.06 -1.32 4.14
N ARG A 78 18.93 -1.71 3.20
CA ARG A 78 18.53 -2.49 2.02
C ARG A 78 17.72 -3.74 2.39
N ASN A 79 18.17 -4.50 3.40
CA ASN A 79 17.48 -5.70 3.88
C ASN A 79 16.09 -5.36 4.44
N LYS A 80 15.95 -4.26 5.19
CA LYS A 80 14.63 -3.80 5.67
C LYS A 80 13.70 -3.47 4.50
N LEU A 81 14.19 -2.80 3.46
CA LEU A 81 13.39 -2.50 2.26
C LEU A 81 12.98 -3.77 1.50
N GLN A 82 13.87 -4.77 1.41
CA GLN A 82 13.53 -6.06 0.82
C GLN A 82 12.45 -6.80 1.61
N ILE A 83 12.48 -6.72 2.95
CA ILE A 83 11.42 -7.25 3.81
C ILE A 83 10.10 -6.51 3.54
N VAL A 84 10.12 -5.18 3.47
CA VAL A 84 8.91 -4.39 3.13
C VAL A 84 8.38 -4.75 1.74
N PHE A 85 9.25 -4.95 0.76
CA PHE A 85 8.89 -5.42 -0.56
C PHE A 85 8.20 -6.80 -0.52
N ALA A 86 8.81 -7.76 0.19
CA ALA A 86 8.25 -9.10 0.35
C ALA A 86 6.89 -9.07 1.07
N LEU A 87 6.76 -8.27 2.13
CA LEU A 87 5.49 -8.04 2.82
C LEU A 87 4.45 -7.43 1.88
N GLY A 88 4.84 -6.45 1.05
CA GLY A 88 3.98 -5.87 0.03
C GLY A 88 3.44 -6.92 -0.94
N CYS A 89 4.29 -7.84 -1.41
CA CYS A 89 3.87 -8.95 -2.28
C CYS A 89 2.89 -9.90 -1.59
N ILE A 90 3.17 -10.30 -0.34
CA ILE A 90 2.29 -11.19 0.44
C ILE A 90 0.93 -10.52 0.65
N VAL A 91 0.93 -9.26 1.09
CA VAL A 91 -0.30 -8.49 1.31
C VAL A 91 -1.07 -8.30 0.02
N CYS A 92 -0.40 -8.01 -1.10
CA CYS A 92 -1.04 -7.90 -2.41
C CYS A 92 -1.75 -9.21 -2.80
N ALA A 93 -1.10 -10.35 -2.61
CA ALA A 93 -1.69 -11.66 -2.93
C ALA A 93 -2.91 -11.95 -2.04
N LEU A 94 -2.79 -11.74 -0.73
CA LEU A 94 -3.89 -11.95 0.23
C LEU A 94 -5.07 -11.02 -0.04
N ALA A 95 -4.80 -9.73 -0.30
CA ALA A 95 -5.82 -8.74 -0.63
C ALA A 95 -6.52 -9.08 -1.95
N PHE A 96 -5.78 -9.54 -2.97
CA PHE A 96 -6.33 -9.91 -4.26
C PHE A 96 -7.23 -11.14 -4.15
N VAL A 97 -6.77 -12.20 -3.47
CA VAL A 97 -7.59 -13.40 -3.22
C VAL A 97 -8.86 -13.03 -2.45
N SER A 98 -8.74 -12.20 -1.41
CA SER A 98 -9.89 -11.73 -0.64
C SER A 98 -10.88 -10.95 -1.51
N PHE A 99 -10.37 -9.99 -2.31
CA PHE A 99 -11.19 -9.19 -3.22
C PHE A 99 -12.00 -10.08 -4.19
N ILE A 100 -11.33 -11.02 -4.86
CA ILE A 100 -12.00 -11.93 -5.80
C ILE A 100 -13.01 -12.83 -5.08
N TYR A 101 -12.66 -13.38 -3.91
CA TYR A 101 -13.54 -14.23 -3.12
C TYR A 101 -14.84 -13.50 -2.72
N PHE A 102 -14.72 -12.27 -2.19
CA PHE A 102 -15.85 -11.45 -1.81
C PHE A 102 -16.68 -11.01 -3.02
N LEU A 103 -16.03 -10.62 -4.12
CA LEU A 103 -16.73 -10.27 -5.36
C LEU A 103 -17.55 -11.46 -5.90
N GLN A 104 -16.95 -12.65 -5.97
CA GLN A 104 -17.63 -13.86 -6.45
C GLN A 104 -18.83 -14.24 -5.56
N ASN A 105 -18.69 -14.13 -4.24
CA ASN A 105 -19.79 -14.42 -3.33
C ASN A 105 -20.91 -13.38 -3.42
N GLY A 106 -20.59 -12.10 -3.64
CA GLY A 106 -21.60 -11.08 -3.93
C GLY A 106 -22.43 -11.42 -5.17
N ILE A 107 -21.75 -11.83 -6.26
CA ILE A 107 -22.39 -12.24 -7.51
C ILE A 107 -23.24 -13.50 -7.31
N ARG A 108 -22.70 -14.53 -6.65
CA ARG A 108 -23.39 -15.81 -6.43
C ARG A 108 -24.66 -15.66 -5.59
N ASN A 109 -24.61 -14.81 -4.57
CA ASN A 109 -25.75 -14.54 -3.70
C ASN A 109 -26.75 -13.54 -4.29
N LYS A 110 -26.55 -13.10 -5.55
CA LYS A 110 -27.38 -12.10 -6.23
C LYS A 110 -27.63 -10.87 -5.35
N GLN A 111 -26.61 -10.46 -4.59
CA GLN A 111 -26.72 -9.21 -3.87
C GLN A 111 -26.79 -8.11 -4.91
N ASP A 112 -27.83 -7.28 -4.84
CA ASP A 112 -27.81 -6.02 -5.58
C ASP A 112 -26.56 -5.26 -5.15
N PHE A 113 -25.92 -4.56 -6.09
CA PHE A 113 -24.75 -3.73 -5.81
C PHE A 113 -25.20 -2.49 -5.02
N HIS A 114 -25.65 -2.71 -3.80
CA HIS A 114 -25.90 -1.68 -2.83
C HIS A 114 -24.63 -1.54 -2.00
N VAL A 115 -24.18 -0.29 -1.84
CA VAL A 115 -23.21 0.09 -0.81
C VAL A 115 -23.93 0.16 0.55
N ASP A 116 -24.91 -0.73 0.76
CA ASP A 116 -25.49 -0.93 2.07
C ASP A 116 -24.50 -1.77 2.89
N TYR A 117 -24.35 -1.40 4.16
CA TYR A 117 -23.26 -1.80 5.06
C TYR A 117 -23.19 -3.31 5.38
N ASP A 118 -24.07 -4.11 4.79
CA ASP A 118 -24.24 -5.54 5.00
C ASP A 118 -24.11 -6.29 3.67
N GLY A 119 -22.89 -6.71 3.32
CA GLY A 119 -22.70 -7.54 2.13
C GLY A 119 -21.27 -7.85 1.74
N TYR A 120 -21.14 -8.81 0.83
CA TYR A 120 -19.85 -9.23 0.28
C TYR A 120 -19.20 -8.11 -0.55
N TYR A 121 -19.98 -7.23 -1.19
CA TYR A 121 -19.45 -6.07 -1.91
C TYR A 121 -18.81 -5.02 -0.98
N PHE A 122 -19.38 -4.79 0.20
CA PHE A 122 -18.78 -3.92 1.22
C PHE A 122 -17.43 -4.45 1.69
N ALA A 123 -17.27 -5.79 1.82
CA ALA A 123 -15.99 -6.43 2.13
C ALA A 123 -15.01 -6.46 0.94
N ALA A 124 -15.50 -6.47 -0.29
CA ALA A 124 -14.67 -6.45 -1.49
C ALA A 124 -13.96 -5.10 -1.67
N LEU A 125 -14.64 -3.97 -1.42
CA LEU A 125 -14.05 -2.62 -1.56
C LEU A 125 -12.71 -2.42 -0.84
N PRO A 126 -12.59 -2.67 0.49
CA PRO A 126 -11.32 -2.54 1.19
C PRO A 126 -10.27 -3.53 0.67
N GLY A 127 -10.67 -4.74 0.25
CA GLY A 127 -9.76 -5.68 -0.41
C GLY A 127 -9.18 -5.13 -1.72
N GLY A 128 -10.02 -4.53 -2.58
CA GLY A 128 -9.58 -3.90 -3.83
C GLY A 128 -8.67 -2.69 -3.58
N LEU A 129 -9.02 -1.81 -2.63
CA LEU A 129 -8.16 -0.70 -2.24
C LEU A 129 -6.82 -1.16 -1.66
N ALA A 130 -6.82 -2.29 -0.93
CA ALA A 130 -5.60 -2.85 -0.36
C ALA A 130 -4.67 -3.37 -1.46
N VAL A 131 -5.22 -3.98 -2.53
CA VAL A 131 -4.44 -4.37 -3.72
C VAL A 131 -3.77 -3.15 -4.35
N ILE A 132 -4.53 -2.07 -4.58
CA ILE A 132 -3.98 -0.84 -5.19
C ILE A 132 -2.84 -0.27 -4.36
N ASN A 133 -3.04 -0.14 -3.04
CA ASN A 133 -2.01 0.38 -2.13
C ASN A 133 -0.82 -0.59 -1.99
N ALA A 134 -1.03 -1.91 -2.08
CA ALA A 134 0.04 -2.89 -2.03
C ALA A 134 0.91 -2.86 -3.29
N VAL A 135 0.30 -2.71 -4.47
CA VAL A 135 1.04 -2.48 -5.73
C VAL A 135 1.89 -1.21 -5.63
N MET A 136 1.31 -0.13 -5.10
CA MET A 136 2.03 1.11 -4.84
C MET A 136 3.20 0.93 -3.87
N LEU A 137 3.05 0.10 -2.83
CA LEU A 137 4.10 -0.23 -1.87
C LEU A 137 5.24 -1.03 -2.50
N ILE A 138 4.91 -2.00 -3.35
CA ILE A 138 5.87 -2.83 -4.09
C ILE A 138 6.70 -1.96 -5.03
N LEU A 139 6.04 -1.08 -5.80
CA LEU A 139 6.72 -0.17 -6.75
C LEU A 139 7.67 0.79 -6.03
N ASP A 140 7.24 1.41 -4.94
CA ASP A 140 8.09 2.30 -4.15
C ASP A 140 9.26 1.57 -3.53
N SER A 141 9.02 0.41 -2.93
CA SER A 141 10.06 -0.38 -2.29
C SER A 141 11.13 -0.80 -3.30
N ARG A 142 10.73 -1.21 -4.50
CA ARG A 142 11.65 -1.52 -5.59
C ARG A 142 12.46 -0.29 -6.04
N MET A 143 11.79 0.86 -6.18
CA MET A 143 12.46 2.12 -6.52
C MET A 143 13.52 2.49 -5.46
N TYR A 144 13.16 2.41 -4.19
CA TYR A 144 14.06 2.71 -3.07
C TYR A 144 15.25 1.74 -3.00
N ILE A 145 15.04 0.44 -3.20
CA ILE A 145 16.13 -0.53 -3.30
C ILE A 145 17.10 -0.14 -4.42
N GLY A 146 16.57 0.27 -5.58
CA GLY A 146 17.40 0.75 -6.70
C GLY A 146 18.25 1.98 -6.35
N MET A 147 17.73 2.90 -5.53
CA MET A 147 18.50 4.06 -5.05
C MET A 147 19.65 3.65 -4.12
N PHE A 148 19.46 2.63 -3.28
CA PHE A 148 20.54 2.07 -2.44
C PHE A 148 21.63 1.40 -3.29
N ASP A 149 21.24 0.66 -4.33
CA ASP A 149 22.20 -0.01 -5.22
C ASP A 149 23.01 1.01 -6.05
N GLN A 150 22.43 2.16 -6.43
CA GLN A 150 23.17 3.25 -7.07
C GLN A 150 24.15 3.96 -6.13
N GLN A 151 23.77 4.17 -4.86
CA GLN A 151 24.65 4.79 -3.88
C GLN A 151 25.84 3.91 -3.51
N SER A 152 25.68 2.58 -3.46
CA SER A 152 26.79 1.67 -3.17
C SER A 152 27.83 1.67 -4.30
N ILE A 153 27.40 1.73 -5.56
CA ILE A 153 28.29 1.83 -6.72
C ILE A 153 29.10 3.14 -6.69
N ASN A 154 28.45 4.28 -6.42
CA ASN A 154 29.11 5.59 -6.36
C ASN A 154 30.06 5.80 -5.17
N ARG A 155 30.13 4.86 -4.22
CA ARG A 155 31.11 4.91 -3.11
C ARG A 155 32.34 4.03 -3.35
N VAL A 156 32.28 3.16 -4.34
CA VAL A 156 33.36 2.20 -4.68
C VAL A 156 34.27 2.76 -5.79
N PHE A 157 33.77 3.71 -6.58
CA PHE A 157 34.52 4.49 -7.57
C PHE A 157 34.80 5.91 -7.07
#